data_AF-F4S9V8-F1
#
_entry.id   AF-F4S9V8-F1
#
_cell.length_a   1.000
_cell.length_b   1.000
_cell.length_c   1.000
_cell.angle_alpha   90.00
_cell.angle_beta   90.00
_cell.angle_gamma   90.00
#
_symmetry.space_group_name_H-M   'P 1'
#
loop_
_entity.id
_entity.type
_entity.pdbx_description
1 polymer ?
#
loop_
_entity_poly.entity_id
_entity_poly.type
_entity_poly.pdbx_seq_one_letter_code
_entity_poly.pdbx_strand_id
1 'polypeptide(L)'
;MVNFGPAVRHEAENNEAGIMRRFHAEIPHYVGPRDDECQGCGALHWVGERPKGTPKSRAYSYLECCHKGGVSLPVQMAGSRAVPAFLEYLLTSQDRGKLTWSPLR
;
A
#
# COMPACT_ATOMS: atom_id res chain seq x y z
N MET A 1 -22.27 -29.55 9.81
CA MET A 1 -21.40 -29.04 8.72
C MET A 1 -20.33 -28.17 9.35
N VAL A 2 -19.06 -28.53 9.19
CA VAL A 2 -17.96 -27.72 9.74
C VAL A 2 -17.73 -26.55 8.78
N ASN A 3 -18.09 -25.34 9.21
CA ASN A 3 -17.77 -24.11 8.47
C ASN A 3 -16.30 -23.77 8.76
N PHE A 4 -15.44 -24.10 7.81
CA PHE A 4 -14.06 -23.67 7.85
C PHE A 4 -14.03 -22.19 7.46
N GLY A 5 -13.34 -21.36 8.25
CA GLY A 5 -13.22 -19.93 7.99
C GLY A 5 -12.57 -19.60 6.64
N PRO A 6 -12.39 -18.30 6.33
CA PRO A 6 -11.96 -17.84 5.00
C PRO A 6 -10.53 -18.29 4.62
N ALA A 7 -9.73 -18.78 5.56
CA ALA A 7 -8.38 -19.26 5.31
C ALA A 7 -8.34 -20.41 4.27
N VAL A 8 -7.31 -20.39 3.42
CA VAL A 8 -7.01 -21.47 2.48
C VAL A 8 -6.43 -22.67 3.22
N ARG A 9 -6.76 -23.89 2.79
CA ARG A 9 -6.29 -25.13 3.43
C ARG A 9 -4.96 -25.63 2.86
N HIS A 10 -4.63 -25.20 1.65
CA HIS A 10 -3.43 -25.59 0.94
C HIS A 10 -2.69 -24.34 0.50
N GLU A 11 -1.36 -24.32 0.68
CA GLU A 11 -0.50 -23.22 0.27
C GLU A 11 -0.61 -22.95 -1.24
N ALA A 12 -0.82 -23.99 -2.05
CA ALA A 12 -1.05 -23.86 -3.48
C ALA A 12 -2.27 -23.02 -3.85
N GLU A 13 -3.21 -22.81 -2.91
CA GLU A 13 -4.38 -21.94 -3.08
C GLU A 13 -4.17 -20.53 -2.52
N ASN A 14 -3.05 -20.27 -1.83
CA ASN A 14 -2.66 -18.96 -1.32
C ASN A 14 -2.07 -18.08 -2.44
N ASN A 15 -2.85 -17.84 -3.48
CA ASN A 15 -2.47 -17.01 -4.61
C ASN A 15 -3.64 -16.15 -5.06
N GLU A 16 -3.35 -15.17 -5.92
CA GLU A 16 -4.33 -14.23 -6.44
C GLU A 16 -5.52 -14.93 -7.11
N ALA A 17 -5.29 -15.96 -7.94
CA ALA A 17 -6.37 -16.68 -8.60
C ALA A 17 -7.31 -17.40 -7.60
N GLY A 18 -6.74 -17.97 -6.53
CA GLY A 18 -7.49 -18.59 -5.43
C GLY A 18 -8.35 -17.59 -4.67
N ILE A 19 -7.78 -16.42 -4.36
CA ILE A 19 -8.46 -15.31 -3.68
C ILE A 19 -9.59 -14.76 -4.56
N MET A 20 -9.32 -14.47 -5.83
CA MET A 20 -10.31 -13.95 -6.78
C MET A 20 -11.46 -14.94 -6.98
N ARG A 21 -11.18 -16.24 -7.16
CA ARG A 21 -12.25 -17.25 -7.29
C ARG A 21 -13.22 -17.24 -6.10
N ARG A 22 -12.71 -17.09 -4.88
CA ARG A 22 -13.51 -17.19 -3.64
C ARG A 22 -14.21 -15.88 -3.28
N PHE A 23 -13.55 -14.75 -3.51
CA PHE A 23 -13.97 -13.44 -3.00
C PHE A 23 -14.17 -12.40 -4.11
N HIS A 24 -14.31 -12.78 -5.38
CA HIS A 24 -14.49 -11.83 -6.50
C HIS A 24 -15.60 -10.80 -6.27
N ALA A 25 -16.66 -11.16 -5.53
CA ALA A 25 -17.77 -10.27 -5.20
C ALA A 25 -17.51 -9.38 -3.96
N GLU A 26 -16.53 -9.73 -3.12
CA GLU A 26 -16.20 -9.03 -1.87
C GLU A 26 -14.94 -8.16 -1.99
N ILE A 27 -14.03 -8.51 -2.91
CA ILE A 27 -12.84 -7.70 -3.18
C ILE A 27 -13.28 -6.45 -3.93
N PRO A 28 -13.03 -5.25 -3.39
CA PRO A 28 -13.37 -4.02 -4.06
C PRO A 28 -12.73 -3.99 -5.44
N HIS A 29 -13.52 -3.67 -6.45
CA HIS A 29 -13.08 -3.55 -7.83
C HIS A 29 -11.80 -2.72 -7.94
N TYR A 30 -10.97 -3.03 -8.92
CA TYR A 30 -9.79 -2.24 -9.27
C TYR A 30 -10.10 -0.75 -9.27
N VAL A 31 -9.55 -0.01 -8.30
CA VAL A 31 -9.80 1.43 -8.08
C VAL A 31 -8.95 2.34 -8.98
N GLY A 32 -8.22 1.75 -9.94
CA GLY A 32 -7.33 2.44 -10.86
C GLY A 32 -5.86 2.37 -10.46
N PRO A 33 -4.98 2.99 -11.27
CA PRO A 33 -3.58 3.15 -10.94
C PRO A 33 -3.42 4.06 -9.71
N ARG A 34 -2.35 3.82 -8.94
CA ARG A 34 -1.94 4.62 -7.79
C ARG A 34 -0.86 5.61 -8.20
N ASP A 35 -1.24 6.56 -9.06
CA ASP A 35 -0.37 7.53 -9.72
C ASP A 35 -0.77 8.99 -9.44
N ASP A 36 -1.73 9.22 -8.54
CA ASP A 36 -2.14 10.57 -8.15
C ASP A 36 -1.21 11.12 -7.06
N GLU A 37 -0.30 12.01 -7.45
CA GLU A 37 0.70 12.57 -6.54
C GLU A 37 0.09 13.62 -5.60
N CYS A 38 0.27 13.43 -4.29
CA CYS A 38 -0.10 14.40 -3.28
C CYS A 38 0.82 15.62 -3.35
N GLN A 39 0.30 16.78 -3.73
CA GLN A 39 1.10 18.02 -3.89
C GLN A 39 1.83 18.44 -2.60
N GLY A 40 1.30 18.06 -1.43
CA GLY A 40 1.89 18.44 -0.14
C GLY A 40 3.14 17.65 0.25
N CYS A 41 3.31 16.40 -0.21
CA CYS A 41 4.43 15.56 0.22
C CYS A 41 5.01 14.62 -0.85
N GLY A 42 4.42 14.55 -2.04
CA GLY A 42 4.85 13.69 -3.14
C GLY A 42 4.42 12.22 -3.02
N ALA A 43 3.64 11.85 -1.99
CA ALA A 43 3.14 10.49 -1.86
C ALA A 43 2.13 10.16 -2.97
N LEU A 44 2.18 8.93 -3.51
CA LEU A 44 1.26 8.47 -4.55
C LEU A 44 -0.01 7.87 -3.95
N HIS A 45 -1.16 8.32 -4.43
CA HIS A 45 -2.49 7.92 -4.01
C HIS A 45 -3.33 7.41 -5.19
N TRP A 46 -4.49 6.85 -4.88
CA TRP A 46 -5.52 6.64 -5.90
C TRP A 46 -6.37 7.91 -6.05
N VAL A 47 -6.69 8.30 -7.28
CA VAL A 47 -7.61 9.43 -7.55
C VAL A 47 -8.97 9.22 -6.88
N GLY A 48 -9.38 7.97 -6.69
CA GLY A 48 -10.62 7.59 -5.99
C GLY A 48 -10.66 7.95 -4.50
N GLU A 49 -9.50 8.14 -3.86
CA GLU A 49 -9.41 8.53 -2.45
C GLU A 49 -9.71 10.02 -2.21
N ARG A 50 -9.78 10.84 -3.28
CA ARG A 50 -10.12 12.25 -3.14
C ARG A 50 -11.55 12.42 -2.59
N PRO A 51 -11.79 13.44 -1.74
CA PRO A 51 -13.15 13.76 -1.31
C PRO A 51 -14.09 14.03 -2.49
N LYS A 52 -15.34 13.57 -2.37
CA LYS A 52 -16.38 13.77 -3.38
C LYS A 52 -16.49 15.26 -3.76
N GLY A 53 -16.60 15.54 -5.06
CA GLY A 53 -16.68 16.90 -5.60
C GLY A 53 -15.33 17.58 -5.85
N THR A 54 -14.22 16.98 -5.41
CA THR A 54 -12.88 17.50 -5.74
C THR A 54 -12.60 17.30 -7.24
N PRO A 55 -12.16 18.36 -7.96
CA PRO A 55 -11.75 18.22 -9.36
C PRO A 55 -10.61 17.22 -9.51
N LYS A 56 -10.78 16.22 -10.38
CA LYS A 56 -9.74 15.21 -10.67
C LYS A 56 -8.67 15.69 -11.63
N SER A 57 -8.92 16.79 -12.35
CA SER A 57 -8.01 17.36 -13.35
C SER A 57 -6.91 18.26 -12.79
N ARG A 58 -6.86 18.46 -11.47
CA ARG A 58 -5.92 19.37 -10.80
C ARG A 58 -5.08 18.61 -9.77
N ALA A 59 -3.91 19.14 -9.46
CA ALA A 59 -3.13 18.69 -8.30
C ALA A 59 -3.96 18.81 -7.01
N TYR A 60 -3.74 17.90 -6.08
CA TYR A 60 -4.47 17.85 -4.81
C TYR A 60 -3.55 17.50 -3.66
N SER A 61 -3.70 18.22 -2.55
CA SER A 61 -3.06 17.88 -1.29
C SER A 61 -4.06 17.14 -0.41
N TYR A 62 -3.75 15.89 -0.11
CA TYR A 62 -4.61 15.03 0.69
C TYR A 62 -4.55 15.40 2.17
N LEU A 63 -5.73 15.54 2.80
CA LEU A 63 -5.84 15.81 4.24
C LEU A 63 -5.29 14.63 5.05
N GLU A 64 -5.75 13.41 4.75
CA GLU A 64 -5.32 12.20 5.47
C GLU A 64 -3.86 11.80 5.21
N CYS A 65 -3.23 12.34 4.17
CA CYS A 65 -1.85 12.02 3.82
C CYS A 65 -0.85 12.82 4.66
N CYS A 66 -0.83 14.13 4.47
CA CYS A 66 0.13 15.03 5.12
C CYS A 66 -0.55 16.26 5.72
N HIS A 67 -1.85 16.17 6.03
CA HIS A 67 -2.67 17.30 6.47
C HIS A 67 -2.54 18.50 5.52
N LYS A 68 -2.61 18.22 4.22
CA LYS A 68 -2.40 19.21 3.14
C LYS A 68 -1.04 19.94 3.20
N GLY A 69 0.01 19.23 3.60
CA GLY A 69 1.37 19.77 3.75
C GLY A 69 1.68 20.28 5.16
N GLY A 70 0.76 20.11 6.12
CA GLY A 70 0.98 20.46 7.52
C GLY A 70 1.86 19.46 8.28
N VAL A 71 2.12 18.27 7.73
CA VAL A 71 3.03 17.28 8.31
C VAL A 71 4.30 17.19 7.49
N SER A 72 5.44 17.42 8.15
CA SER A 72 6.76 17.14 7.60
C SER A 72 7.21 15.74 7.99
N LEU A 73 7.66 14.95 7.02
CA LEU A 73 8.20 13.62 7.31
C LEU A 73 9.61 13.76 7.92
N PRO A 74 10.00 12.93 8.90
CA PRO A 74 11.34 12.98 9.48
C PRO A 74 12.48 12.90 8.46
N VAL A 75 12.28 12.18 7.35
CA VAL A 75 13.23 12.10 6.22
C VAL A 75 13.50 13.47 5.57
N GLN A 76 12.56 14.41 5.63
CA GLN A 76 12.74 15.76 5.10
C GLN A 76 13.67 16.61 5.97
N MET A 77 13.83 16.28 7.26
CA MET A 77 14.69 17.01 8.20
C MET A 77 16.00 16.28 8.51
N ALA A 78 15.95 14.97 8.70
CA ALA A 78 17.10 14.14 9.05
C ALA A 78 17.68 13.38 7.84
N GLY A 79 17.10 13.53 6.64
CA GLY A 79 17.55 12.83 5.43
C GLY A 79 17.40 11.31 5.55
N SER A 80 18.25 10.58 4.84
CA SER A 80 18.33 9.12 4.89
C SER A 80 18.63 8.57 6.29
N ARG A 81 19.20 9.38 7.21
CA ARG A 81 19.42 8.95 8.61
C ARG A 81 18.12 8.72 9.39
N ALA A 82 16.99 9.21 8.90
CA ALA A 82 15.67 8.96 9.49
C ALA A 82 15.14 7.55 9.20
N VAL A 83 15.64 6.90 8.15
CA VAL A 83 15.17 5.57 7.73
C VAL A 83 16.20 4.54 8.19
N PRO A 84 15.83 3.59 9.07
CA PRO A 84 16.69 2.47 9.39
C PRO A 84 17.18 1.76 8.11
N ALA A 85 18.49 1.48 8.02
CA ALA A 85 19.10 0.92 6.81
C ALA A 85 18.42 -0.36 6.29
N PHE A 86 17.86 -1.19 7.18
CA PHE A 86 17.14 -2.40 6.78
C PHE A 86 15.84 -2.08 6.02
N LEU A 87 15.18 -0.95 6.29
CA LEU A 87 14.00 -0.49 5.56
C LEU A 87 14.37 0.08 4.19
N GLU A 88 15.50 0.78 4.08
CA GLU A 88 15.98 1.30 2.78
C GLU A 88 16.15 0.15 1.77
N TYR A 89 16.67 -0.99 2.23
CA TYR A 89 16.79 -2.18 1.39
C TYR A 89 15.43 -2.66 0.84
N LEU A 90 14.39 -2.70 1.69
CA LEU A 90 13.03 -3.09 1.28
C LEU A 90 12.44 -2.15 0.22
N LEU A 91 12.81 -0.87 0.22
CA LEU A 91 12.34 0.10 -0.76
C LEU A 91 12.96 -0.08 -2.15
N THR A 92 14.02 -0.86 -2.29
CA THR A 92 14.68 -1.10 -3.58
C THR A 92 14.04 -2.25 -4.39
N SER A 93 13.07 -2.97 -3.81
CA SER A 93 12.52 -4.21 -4.39
C SER A 93 13.57 -5.30 -4.66
N GLN A 94 14.79 -5.18 -4.12
CA GLN A 94 15.87 -6.17 -4.25
C GLN A 94 15.71 -7.35 -3.29
N ASP A 95 14.67 -7.35 -2.48
CA ASP A 95 14.21 -8.45 -1.63
C ASP A 95 13.33 -9.46 -2.40
N ARG A 96 12.93 -9.15 -3.64
CA ARG A 96 12.25 -10.09 -4.54
C ARG A 96 13.05 -11.40 -4.64
N GLY A 97 12.56 -12.44 -3.97
CA GLY A 97 13.16 -13.78 -3.96
C GLY A 97 14.07 -14.11 -2.77
N LYS A 98 14.23 -13.23 -1.76
CA LYS A 98 15.13 -13.47 -0.61
C LYS A 98 14.45 -13.59 0.76
N LEU A 99 13.12 -13.54 0.84
CA LEU A 99 12.38 -13.77 2.08
C LEU A 99 12.39 -15.25 2.45
N THR A 100 13.53 -15.76 2.91
CA THR A 100 13.58 -16.97 3.73
C THR A 100 13.17 -16.56 5.14
N TRP A 101 11.87 -16.67 5.42
CA TRP A 101 11.36 -16.50 6.78
C TRP A 101 12.05 -17.52 7.69
N SER A 102 12.90 -17.06 8.61
CA SER A 102 13.40 -17.85 9.71
C SER A 102 12.72 -17.37 10.98
N PRO A 103 11.97 -18.22 11.71
CA PRO A 103 11.41 -17.84 12.99
C PRO A 103 12.55 -17.56 13.97
N LEU A 104 12.46 -16.43 14.67
CA LEU A 104 13.31 -16.13 15.81
C LEU A 104 13.10 -17.23 16.86
N ARG A 105 14.21 -17.84 17.31
CA ARG A 105 14.25 -18.78 18.44
C ARG A 105 14.06 -18.05 19.76
#